data_AF-A0A2M7WGY5-F1
#
_entry.id   AF-A0A2M7WGY5-F1
#
_cell.length_a   1.000
_cell.length_b   1.000
_cell.length_c   1.000
_cell.angle_alpha   90.00
_cell.angle_beta   90.00
_cell.angle_gamma   90.00
#
_symmetry.space_group_name_H-M   'P 1'
#
loop_
_entity.id
_entity.type
_entity.pdbx_description
1 polymer ?
#
loop_
_entity_poly.entity_id
_entity_poly.type
_entity_poly.pdbx_seq_one_letter_code
_entity_poly.pdbx_strand_id
1 'polypeptide(L)'
;MAEKDKKEPEKTGETLAPTPQKSKPKKKVLLMVLLPLVTFAIFVFLFSNLFGVDIGVALSPPPPPDSAVDSTRGLVDTTLTSMPDSADTILSEIGFERQEIESLRNEIKGYAVQKETRHREDIRALAKLYDGIKEEQLAYIFEHMEDSLIVLILPEMKARNASKALELVKPERAAVISKMILEKKP
;
A
#
# COMPACT_ATOMS: atom_id res chain seq x y z
N MET A 1 -26.68 75.89 -14.00
CA MET A 1 -28.06 75.91 -14.51
C MET A 1 -28.43 74.47 -14.90
N ALA A 2 -29.55 73.97 -14.33
CA ALA A 2 -30.30 72.73 -14.61
C ALA A 2 -29.54 71.39 -14.46
N GLU A 3 -29.79 70.47 -13.52
CA GLU A 3 -31.01 69.94 -12.86
C GLU A 3 -31.75 68.84 -13.68
N LYS A 4 -31.96 67.68 -13.01
CA LYS A 4 -32.89 66.55 -13.27
C LYS A 4 -32.51 65.56 -14.39
N ASP A 5 -32.70 64.24 -14.30
CA ASP A 5 -33.55 63.33 -13.49
C ASP A 5 -32.86 61.92 -13.52
N LYS A 6 -32.67 61.19 -12.41
CA LYS A 6 -33.62 60.29 -11.72
C LYS A 6 -34.06 59.04 -12.52
N LYS A 7 -33.47 57.87 -12.20
CA LYS A 7 -34.18 56.57 -12.04
C LYS A 7 -33.26 55.43 -11.56
N GLU A 8 -33.30 55.17 -10.26
CA GLU A 8 -33.49 53.82 -9.70
C GLU A 8 -35.01 53.65 -9.47
N PRO A 9 -35.61 52.44 -9.32
CA PRO A 9 -35.05 51.25 -8.65
C PRO A 9 -35.43 49.88 -9.24
N GLU A 10 -34.73 48.81 -8.88
CA GLU A 10 -35.42 47.57 -8.46
C GLU A 10 -34.52 46.67 -7.61
N LYS A 11 -35.00 46.44 -6.38
CA LYS A 11 -34.56 45.41 -5.45
C LYS A 11 -35.19 44.09 -5.88
N THR A 12 -34.39 43.04 -5.99
CA THR A 12 -34.88 41.68 -5.79
C THR A 12 -33.94 40.98 -4.83
N GLY A 13 -34.37 40.94 -3.57
CA GLY A 13 -33.78 40.05 -2.58
C GLY A 13 -34.27 38.64 -2.86
N GLU A 14 -33.35 37.70 -2.97
CA GLU A 14 -33.65 36.28 -2.82
C GLU A 14 -32.82 35.74 -1.66
N THR A 15 -33.41 35.86 -0.48
CA THR A 15 -33.02 35.19 0.75
C THR A 15 -33.27 33.69 0.56
N LEU A 16 -32.25 32.93 0.16
CA LEU A 16 -32.27 31.48 0.33
C LEU A 16 -31.91 31.14 1.77
N ALA A 17 -32.92 30.65 2.48
CA ALA A 17 -32.85 30.17 3.85
C ALA A 17 -31.80 29.04 4.03
N PRO A 18 -31.18 28.95 5.22
CA PRO A 18 -30.36 27.81 5.59
C PRO A 18 -31.24 26.59 5.88
N THR A 19 -31.16 25.57 5.03
CA THR A 19 -31.73 24.24 5.29
C THR A 19 -31.08 23.57 6.52
N PRO A 20 -31.86 22.87 7.36
CA PRO A 20 -31.39 22.30 8.61
C PRO A 20 -30.57 21.01 8.43
N GLN A 21 -29.64 20.82 9.38
CA GLN A 21 -28.78 19.66 9.60
C GLN A 21 -29.50 18.30 9.47
N LYS A 22 -28.81 17.31 8.90
CA LYS A 22 -29.03 15.90 9.26
C LYS A 22 -27.71 15.22 9.59
N SER A 23 -27.44 15.16 10.89
CA SER A 23 -26.34 14.43 11.51
C SER A 23 -26.45 12.93 11.25
N LYS A 24 -25.35 12.31 10.80
CA LYS A 24 -25.14 10.86 10.93
C LYS A 24 -23.70 10.57 11.35
N PRO A 25 -23.39 10.49 12.66
CA PRO A 25 -22.16 9.90 13.13
C PRO A 25 -22.46 8.58 13.86
N LYS A 26 -22.51 7.46 13.15
CA LYS A 26 -22.61 6.13 13.79
C LYS A 26 -21.71 5.04 13.18
N LYS A 27 -20.75 5.39 12.32
CA LYS A 27 -19.75 4.42 11.80
C LYS A 27 -18.35 4.55 12.44
N LYS A 28 -18.00 5.72 12.98
CA LYS A 28 -16.68 5.95 13.59
C LYS A 28 -16.47 5.21 14.92
N VAL A 29 -17.51 5.03 15.72
CA VAL A 29 -17.40 4.35 17.03
C VAL A 29 -17.19 2.83 16.87
N LEU A 30 -17.83 2.21 15.88
CA LEU A 30 -17.64 0.77 15.61
C LEU A 30 -16.22 0.48 15.07
N LEU A 31 -15.70 1.33 14.17
CA LEU A 31 -14.35 1.20 13.64
C LEU A 31 -13.28 1.35 14.75
N MET A 32 -13.51 2.25 15.72
CA MET A 32 -12.55 2.56 16.78
C MET A 32 -12.43 1.45 17.84
N VAL A 33 -13.45 0.59 17.99
CA VAL A 33 -13.42 -0.59 18.89
C VAL A 33 -13.00 -1.86 18.15
N LEU A 34 -13.33 -2.00 16.86
CA LEU A 34 -12.95 -3.17 16.08
C LEU A 34 -11.44 -3.21 15.77
N LEU A 35 -10.83 -2.05 15.51
CA LEU A 35 -9.40 -1.95 15.19
C LEU A 35 -8.49 -2.51 16.30
N PRO A 36 -8.63 -2.12 17.60
CA PRO A 36 -7.79 -2.68 18.66
C PRO A 36 -8.01 -4.19 18.88
N LEU A 37 -9.23 -4.68 18.65
CA LEU A 37 -9.58 -6.08 18.90
C LEU A 37 -8.99 -7.02 17.84
N VAL A 38 -9.01 -6.59 16.57
CA VAL A 38 -8.34 -7.30 15.46
C VAL A 38 -6.82 -7.27 15.63
N THR A 39 -6.24 -6.14 16.04
CA THR A 39 -4.79 -6.08 16.31
C THR A 39 -4.38 -6.95 17.49
N PHE A 40 -5.23 -7.07 18.53
CA PHE A 40 -4.98 -7.95 19.67
C PHE A 40 -5.00 -9.43 19.26
N ALA A 41 -5.98 -9.85 18.44
CA ALA A 41 -6.04 -11.22 17.94
C ALA A 41 -4.81 -11.59 17.09
N ILE A 42 -4.37 -10.69 16.20
CA ILE A 42 -3.16 -10.87 15.39
C ILE A 42 -1.92 -10.91 16.28
N PHE A 43 -1.83 -10.03 17.28
CA PHE A 43 -0.73 -10.02 18.24
C PHE A 43 -0.66 -11.33 19.01
N VAL A 44 -1.78 -11.82 19.56
CA VAL A 44 -1.83 -13.12 20.27
C VAL A 44 -1.41 -14.26 19.35
N PHE A 45 -1.89 -14.31 18.10
CA PHE A 45 -1.52 -15.36 17.15
C PHE A 45 -0.03 -15.33 16.78
N LEU A 46 0.53 -14.14 16.56
CA LEU A 46 1.97 -13.97 16.31
C LEU A 46 2.80 -14.33 17.54
N PHE A 47 2.35 -13.95 18.74
CA PHE A 47 3.03 -14.26 20.00
C PHE A 47 2.98 -15.77 20.30
N SER A 48 1.86 -16.43 20.06
CA SER A 48 1.73 -17.88 20.20
C SER A 48 2.66 -18.64 19.26
N ASN A 49 2.77 -18.21 17.99
CA ASN A 49 3.71 -18.81 17.04
C ASN A 49 5.18 -18.50 17.37
N LEU A 50 5.50 -17.32 17.91
CA LEU A 50 6.89 -16.92 18.16
C LEU A 50 7.45 -17.51 19.46
N PHE A 51 6.62 -17.71 20.48
CA PHE A 51 7.06 -18.19 21.79
C PHE A 51 6.79 -19.68 22.05
N GLY A 52 6.16 -20.39 21.11
CA GLY A 52 5.88 -21.83 21.26
C GLY A 52 5.12 -22.15 22.55
N VAL A 53 4.27 -21.22 23.01
CA VAL A 53 3.51 -21.38 24.26
C VAL A 53 2.30 -22.26 23.95
N ASP A 54 2.48 -23.56 24.10
CA ASP A 54 1.37 -24.49 24.23
C ASP A 54 0.64 -24.20 25.54
N ILE A 55 -0.48 -23.45 25.44
CA ILE A 55 -1.39 -23.17 26.56
C ILE A 55 -1.96 -24.49 27.16
N GLY A 56 -1.83 -25.62 26.44
CA GLY A 56 -2.22 -26.95 26.91
C GLY A 56 -1.26 -27.62 27.92
N VAL A 57 -0.03 -27.11 28.11
CA VAL A 57 0.99 -27.80 28.95
C VAL A 57 1.00 -27.29 30.41
N ALA A 58 0.38 -26.15 30.70
CA ALA A 58 0.40 -25.54 32.03
C ALA A 58 -0.51 -26.22 33.10
N LEU A 59 -1.18 -27.33 32.77
CA LEU A 59 -2.10 -28.04 33.69
C LEU A 59 -1.73 -29.50 33.99
N SER A 60 -0.60 -30.02 33.50
CA SER A 60 -0.14 -31.37 33.89
C SER A 60 0.76 -31.30 35.12
N PRO A 61 0.44 -31.99 36.23
CA PRO A 61 1.34 -32.08 37.37
C PRO A 61 2.63 -32.84 36.97
N PRO A 62 3.80 -32.45 37.49
CA PRO A 62 5.05 -33.13 37.19
C PRO A 62 4.99 -34.59 37.70
N PRO A 63 5.49 -35.57 36.91
CA PRO A 63 5.55 -36.94 37.37
C PRO A 63 6.54 -37.08 38.53
N PRO A 64 6.25 -37.95 39.52
CA PRO A 64 7.12 -38.18 40.67
C PRO A 64 8.46 -38.78 40.22
N PRO A 65 9.58 -38.42 40.88
CA PRO A 65 10.92 -38.82 40.51
C PRO A 65 11.24 -40.22 41.03
N ASP A 66 10.56 -41.25 40.55
CA ASP A 66 10.90 -42.66 40.85
C ASP A 66 10.39 -43.60 39.75
N SER A 67 10.97 -43.49 38.55
CA SER A 67 10.93 -44.56 37.56
C SER A 67 12.22 -44.58 36.76
N ALA A 68 13.34 -44.63 37.48
CA ALA A 68 14.63 -45.00 36.95
C ALA A 68 14.82 -46.51 37.11
N VAL A 69 14.14 -47.31 36.30
CA VAL A 69 14.46 -48.75 36.19
C VAL A 69 14.29 -49.19 34.73
N ASP A 70 15.44 -49.42 34.10
CA ASP A 70 15.71 -50.55 33.23
C ASP A 70 14.85 -50.72 31.96
N SER A 71 15.28 -50.11 30.85
CA SER A 71 14.93 -50.53 29.49
C SER A 71 15.95 -50.09 28.43
N THR A 72 17.24 -49.98 28.79
CA THR A 72 18.31 -49.71 27.81
C THR A 72 19.15 -50.97 27.58
N ARG A 73 18.54 -52.01 27.01
CA ARG A 73 19.27 -53.12 26.38
C ARG A 73 18.35 -53.93 25.47
N GLY A 74 18.24 -53.48 24.22
CA GLY A 74 17.68 -54.29 23.14
C GLY A 74 16.69 -53.56 22.25
N LEU A 75 17.16 -52.58 21.48
CA LEU A 75 16.52 -52.21 20.20
C LEU A 75 17.41 -51.29 19.35
N VAL A 76 18.60 -51.76 18.95
CA VAL A 76 19.50 -50.98 18.07
C VAL A 76 19.53 -51.52 16.63
N ASP A 77 18.95 -52.68 16.31
CA ASP A 77 19.20 -53.32 15.00
C ASP A 77 17.96 -53.60 14.12
N THR A 78 16.91 -52.78 14.15
CA THR A 78 15.77 -53.05 13.24
C THR A 78 14.98 -51.82 12.77
N THR A 79 15.64 -50.70 12.49
CA THR A 79 14.98 -49.56 11.80
C THR A 79 15.80 -49.02 10.64
N LEU A 80 16.44 -49.89 9.85
CA LEU A 80 17.24 -49.45 8.69
C LEU A 80 16.99 -50.23 7.39
N THR A 81 15.85 -50.91 7.25
CA THR A 81 15.64 -51.76 6.06
C THR A 81 14.20 -51.85 5.54
N SER A 82 13.30 -50.92 5.91
CA SER A 82 11.91 -50.96 5.42
C SER A 82 11.31 -49.59 5.04
N MET A 83 12.11 -48.65 4.53
CA MET A 83 11.59 -47.40 3.94
C MET A 83 12.35 -46.93 2.68
N PRO A 84 12.60 -47.76 1.64
CA PRO A 84 13.03 -47.24 0.34
C PRO A 84 11.90 -46.50 -0.40
N ASP A 85 10.68 -47.05 -0.41
CA ASP A 85 9.55 -46.49 -1.18
C ASP A 85 9.05 -45.13 -0.64
N SER A 86 9.15 -44.91 0.67
CA SER A 86 8.74 -43.65 1.29
C SER A 86 9.72 -42.51 0.98
N ALA A 87 11.02 -42.80 0.85
CA ALA A 87 12.02 -41.78 0.53
C ALA A 87 11.85 -41.24 -0.89
N ASP A 88 11.61 -42.12 -1.87
CA ASP A 88 11.36 -41.73 -3.26
C ASP A 88 10.05 -40.96 -3.41
N THR A 89 9.01 -41.35 -2.66
CA THR A 89 7.74 -40.62 -2.62
C THR A 89 7.93 -39.21 -2.07
N ILE A 90 8.64 -39.06 -0.94
CA ILE A 90 8.93 -37.75 -0.32
C ILE A 90 9.78 -36.88 -1.25
N LEU A 91 10.80 -37.45 -1.91
CA LEU A 91 11.63 -36.71 -2.86
C LEU A 91 10.82 -36.21 -4.06
N SER A 92 9.87 -37.02 -4.55
CA SER A 92 8.98 -36.61 -5.64
C SER A 92 8.05 -35.46 -5.22
N GLU A 93 7.45 -35.55 -4.03
CA GLU A 93 6.56 -34.53 -3.48
C GLU A 93 7.30 -33.20 -3.24
N ILE A 94 8.50 -33.25 -2.65
CA ILE A 94 9.38 -32.08 -2.52
C ILE A 94 9.73 -31.48 -3.89
N GLY A 95 9.93 -32.32 -4.91
CA GLY A 95 10.19 -31.88 -6.29
C GLY A 95 9.01 -31.11 -6.88
N PHE A 96 7.78 -31.64 -6.72
CA PHE A 96 6.55 -30.99 -7.17
C PHE A 96 6.30 -29.67 -6.44
N GLU A 97 6.40 -29.66 -5.11
CA GLU A 97 6.23 -28.45 -4.31
C GLU A 97 7.25 -27.37 -4.68
N ARG A 98 8.52 -27.75 -4.93
CA ARG A 98 9.54 -26.81 -5.40
C ARG A 98 9.18 -26.20 -6.74
N GLN A 99 8.69 -27.01 -7.67
CA GLN A 99 8.29 -26.56 -8.99
C GLN A 99 7.09 -25.60 -8.90
N GLU A 100 6.12 -25.89 -8.04
CA GLU A 100 4.97 -25.02 -7.80
C GLU A 100 5.37 -23.70 -7.13
N ILE A 101 6.28 -23.73 -6.15
CA ILE A 101 6.83 -22.50 -5.56
C ILE A 101 7.56 -21.66 -6.61
N GLU A 102 8.30 -22.30 -7.51
CA GLU A 102 9.01 -21.61 -8.60
C GLU A 102 8.03 -21.00 -9.61
N SER A 103 6.97 -21.72 -9.99
CA SER A 103 5.93 -21.17 -10.88
C SER A 103 5.24 -19.97 -10.24
N LEU A 104 4.81 -20.08 -8.97
CA LEU A 104 4.19 -18.98 -8.23
C LEU A 104 5.12 -17.77 -8.10
N ARG A 105 6.42 -18.00 -7.85
CA ARG A 105 7.41 -16.91 -7.83
C ARG A 105 7.51 -16.22 -9.18
N ASN A 106 7.49 -16.97 -10.27
CA ASN A 106 7.58 -16.43 -11.62
C ASN A 106 6.30 -15.66 -12.00
N GLU A 107 5.13 -16.15 -11.60
CA GLU A 107 3.85 -15.44 -11.75
C GLU A 107 3.84 -14.11 -10.98
N ILE A 108 4.26 -14.11 -9.71
CA ILE A 108 4.37 -12.89 -8.89
C ILE A 108 5.32 -11.88 -9.53
N LYS A 109 6.49 -12.32 -10.00
CA LYS A 109 7.42 -11.46 -10.74
C LYS A 109 6.78 -10.91 -12.00
N GLY A 110 6.05 -11.75 -12.76
CA GLY A 110 5.30 -11.34 -13.94
C GLY A 110 4.28 -10.25 -13.64
N TYR A 111 3.48 -10.42 -12.58
CA TYR A 111 2.51 -9.42 -12.14
C TYR A 111 3.17 -8.12 -11.68
N ALA A 112 4.29 -8.19 -10.97
CA ALA A 112 5.02 -7.00 -10.54
C ALA A 112 5.53 -6.19 -11.75
N VAL A 113 6.11 -6.87 -12.74
CA VAL A 113 6.57 -6.23 -13.99
C VAL A 113 5.39 -5.62 -14.74
N GLN A 114 4.29 -6.37 -14.92
CA GLN A 114 3.11 -5.87 -15.62
C GLN A 114 2.47 -4.66 -14.92
N LYS A 115 2.47 -4.65 -13.59
CA LYS A 115 1.97 -3.52 -12.81
C LYS A 115 2.83 -2.28 -13.01
N GLU A 116 4.16 -2.44 -12.94
CA GLU A 116 5.10 -1.34 -13.16
C GLU A 116 5.01 -0.80 -14.59
N THR A 117 4.88 -1.66 -15.60
CA THR A 117 4.74 -1.23 -17.00
C THR A 117 3.46 -0.43 -17.20
N ARG A 118 2.32 -0.92 -16.69
CA ARG A 118 1.05 -0.17 -16.77
C ARG A 118 1.15 1.17 -16.05
N HIS A 119 1.76 1.19 -14.85
CA HIS A 119 1.93 2.43 -14.10
C HIS A 119 2.76 3.47 -14.89
N ARG A 120 3.85 3.04 -15.54
CA ARG A 120 4.65 3.91 -16.41
C ARG A 120 3.88 4.39 -17.65
N GLU A 121 3.09 3.52 -18.24
CA GLU A 121 2.22 3.88 -19.37
C GLU A 121 1.19 4.92 -18.97
N ASP A 122 0.57 4.77 -17.80
CA ASP A 122 -0.39 5.75 -17.25
C ASP A 122 0.28 7.10 -17.02
N ILE A 123 1.47 7.13 -16.41
CA ILE A 123 2.24 8.37 -16.21
C ILE A 123 2.57 9.02 -17.55
N ARG A 124 3.00 8.23 -18.55
CA ARG A 124 3.32 8.77 -19.88
C ARG A 124 2.09 9.29 -20.61
N ALA A 125 0.94 8.63 -20.47
CA ALA A 125 -0.32 9.11 -21.03
C ALA A 125 -0.72 10.44 -20.38
N LEU A 126 -0.55 10.54 -19.06
CA LEU A 126 -0.82 11.76 -18.31
C LEU A 126 0.13 12.90 -18.71
N ALA A 127 1.43 12.62 -18.87
CA ALA A 127 2.40 13.59 -19.37
C ALA A 127 2.05 14.12 -20.77
N LYS A 128 1.61 13.24 -21.68
CA LYS A 128 1.13 13.63 -23.02
C LYS A 128 -0.10 14.53 -22.97
N LEU A 129 -1.01 14.27 -22.03
CA LEU A 129 -2.18 15.13 -21.83
C LEU A 129 -1.75 16.54 -21.40
N TYR A 130 -0.84 16.62 -20.42
CA TYR A 130 -0.31 17.89 -19.93
C TYR A 130 0.53 18.65 -20.97
N ASP A 131 1.23 17.93 -21.86
CA ASP A 131 1.97 18.54 -22.98
C ASP A 131 1.09 19.30 -23.98
N GLY A 132 -0.22 19.00 -24.01
CA GLY A 132 -1.20 19.70 -24.85
C GLY A 132 -1.79 20.96 -24.21
N ILE A 133 -1.49 21.22 -22.93
CA ILE A 133 -2.02 22.36 -22.18
C ILE A 133 -1.08 23.57 -22.37
N LYS A 134 -1.66 24.78 -22.41
CA LYS A 134 -0.88 26.04 -22.46
C LYS A 134 -0.04 26.21 -21.21
N GLU A 135 1.14 26.79 -21.35
CA GLU A 135 2.14 26.85 -20.29
C GLU A 135 1.64 27.60 -19.04
N GLU A 136 0.87 28.68 -19.18
CA GLU A 136 0.34 29.42 -18.02
C GLU A 136 -0.70 28.62 -17.23
N GLN A 137 -1.55 27.85 -17.95
CA GLN A 137 -2.57 27.01 -17.31
C GLN A 137 -1.92 25.81 -16.63
N LEU A 138 -0.89 25.23 -17.25
CA LEU A 138 -0.15 24.13 -16.67
C LEU A 138 0.56 24.56 -15.38
N ALA A 139 1.17 25.74 -15.36
CA ALA A 139 1.78 26.31 -14.15
C ALA A 139 0.76 26.48 -13.03
N TYR A 140 -0.44 27.00 -13.34
CA TYR A 140 -1.54 27.10 -12.37
C TYR A 140 -1.96 25.73 -11.82
N ILE A 141 -2.05 24.70 -12.67
CA ILE A 141 -2.37 23.33 -12.26
C ILE A 141 -1.26 22.80 -11.33
N PHE A 142 0.01 22.97 -11.70
CA PHE A 142 1.15 22.55 -10.89
C PHE A 142 1.19 23.25 -9.54
N GLU A 143 0.75 24.50 -9.45
CA GLU A 143 0.67 25.20 -8.18
C GLU A 143 -0.33 24.58 -7.18
N HIS A 144 -1.30 23.81 -7.65
CA HIS A 144 -2.30 23.14 -6.81
C HIS A 144 -2.15 21.62 -6.75
N MET A 145 -1.19 21.06 -7.49
CA MET A 145 -0.88 19.62 -7.51
C MET A 145 0.15 19.27 -6.43
N GLU A 146 0.21 18.01 -6.00
CA GLU A 146 1.28 17.56 -5.09
C GLU A 146 2.63 17.45 -5.81
N ASP A 147 3.72 17.86 -5.15
CA ASP A 147 5.08 17.83 -5.71
C ASP A 147 5.50 16.41 -6.13
N SER A 148 5.07 15.39 -5.38
CA SER A 148 5.34 13.98 -5.68
C SER A 148 4.82 13.54 -7.06
N LEU A 149 3.65 14.05 -7.47
CA LEU A 149 3.03 13.79 -8.76
C LEU A 149 3.70 14.59 -9.87
N ILE A 150 4.01 15.85 -9.61
CA ILE A 150 4.73 16.71 -10.56
C ILE A 150 6.09 16.08 -10.91
N VAL A 151 6.81 15.57 -9.90
CA VAL A 151 8.09 14.86 -10.06
C VAL A 151 7.96 13.57 -10.87
N LEU A 152 6.80 12.89 -10.83
CA LEU A 152 6.54 11.72 -11.67
C LEU A 152 6.25 12.08 -13.12
N ILE A 153 5.49 13.15 -13.35
CA ILE A 153 4.97 13.51 -14.67
C ILE A 153 5.98 14.30 -15.48
N LEU A 154 6.63 15.31 -14.89
CA LEU A 154 7.55 16.23 -15.57
C LEU A 154 8.63 15.52 -16.41
N PRO A 155 9.30 14.46 -15.93
CA PRO A 155 10.34 13.77 -16.71
C PRO A 155 9.81 13.06 -17.97
N GLU A 156 8.54 12.66 -17.99
CA GLU A 156 7.91 12.00 -19.14
C GLU A 156 7.29 13.01 -20.14
N MET A 157 7.25 14.30 -19.79
CA MET A 157 6.80 15.38 -20.67
C MET A 157 7.89 15.81 -21.66
N LYS A 158 7.51 16.54 -22.71
CA LYS A 158 8.48 17.21 -23.58
C LYS A 158 9.29 18.22 -22.77
N ALA A 159 10.62 18.09 -22.83
CA ALA A 159 11.56 18.94 -22.08
C ALA A 159 11.28 20.45 -22.21
N ARG A 160 10.95 20.92 -23.42
CA ARG A 160 10.61 22.34 -23.65
C ARG A 160 9.39 22.80 -22.85
N ASN A 161 8.32 22.00 -22.81
CA ASN A 161 7.09 22.34 -22.09
C ASN A 161 7.32 22.25 -20.59
N ALA A 162 8.01 21.21 -20.14
CA ALA A 162 8.43 21.02 -18.76
C ALA A 162 9.23 22.21 -18.22
N SER A 163 10.25 22.67 -18.97
CA SER A 163 11.06 23.83 -18.58
C SER A 163 10.23 25.11 -18.46
N LYS A 164 9.37 25.39 -19.44
CA LYS A 164 8.52 26.59 -19.41
C LYS A 164 7.50 26.56 -18.28
N ALA A 165 6.92 25.40 -18.00
CA ALA A 165 5.99 25.25 -16.89
C ALA A 165 6.70 25.53 -15.56
N LEU A 166 7.92 25.02 -15.37
CA LEU A 166 8.73 25.28 -14.17
C LEU A 166 9.16 26.75 -14.04
N GLU A 167 9.41 27.45 -15.14
CA GLU A 167 9.75 28.88 -15.14
C GLU A 167 8.60 29.75 -14.61
N LEU A 168 7.35 29.34 -14.86
CA LEU A 168 6.14 30.04 -14.45
C LEU A 168 5.67 29.68 -13.03
N VAL A 169 6.17 28.59 -12.46
CA VAL A 169 5.91 28.20 -11.06
C VAL A 169 6.82 29.04 -10.14
N LYS A 170 6.39 29.24 -8.88
CA LYS A 170 7.19 29.94 -7.87
C LYS A 170 8.62 29.34 -7.79
N PRO A 171 9.66 30.18 -7.78
CA PRO A 171 11.05 29.73 -7.91
C PRO A 171 11.48 28.79 -6.78
N GLU A 172 11.04 29.06 -5.54
CA GLU A 172 11.29 28.21 -4.37
C GLU A 172 10.78 26.79 -4.60
N ARG A 173 9.58 26.66 -5.14
CA ARG A 173 8.94 25.38 -5.39
C ARG A 173 9.53 24.67 -6.60
N ALA A 174 9.84 25.40 -7.67
CA ALA A 174 10.54 24.84 -8.83
C ALA A 174 11.91 24.25 -8.44
N ALA A 175 12.62 24.88 -7.51
CA ALA A 175 13.88 24.36 -6.96
C ALA A 175 13.67 23.04 -6.18
N VAL A 176 12.63 22.97 -5.34
CA VAL A 176 12.28 21.75 -4.59
C VAL A 176 11.93 20.60 -5.56
N ILE A 177 11.05 20.85 -6.54
CA ILE A 177 10.66 19.86 -7.54
C ILE A 177 11.89 19.38 -8.32
N SER A 178 12.76 20.30 -8.75
CA SER A 178 13.99 19.96 -9.49
C SER A 178 14.94 19.09 -8.65
N LYS A 179 15.09 19.40 -7.36
CA LYS A 179 15.87 18.58 -6.43
C LYS A 179 15.26 17.19 -6.26
N MET A 180 13.95 17.09 -6.09
CA MET A 180 13.25 15.81 -5.95
C MET A 180 13.38 14.93 -7.20
N ILE A 181 13.35 15.52 -8.40
CA ILE A 181 13.59 14.79 -9.66
C ILE A 181 15.02 14.22 -9.68
N LEU A 182 16.01 15.00 -9.24
CA LEU A 182 17.40 14.55 -9.19
C LEU A 182 17.61 13.40 -8.19
N GLU A 183 16.99 13.48 -7.01
CA GLU A 183 17.10 12.46 -5.96
C GLU A 183 16.36 11.17 -6.28
N LYS A 184 15.27 11.25 -7.06
CA LYS A 184 14.44 10.09 -7.43
C LYS A 184 15.00 9.29 -8.61
N LYS A 185 15.93 9.86 -9.37
CA LYS A 185 16.55 9.15 -10.51
C LYS A 185 17.25 7.89 -9.98
N PRO A 186 16.94 6.69 -10.51
CA PRO A 186 17.56 5.45 -10.07
C PRO A 186 19.06 5.40 -10.40
#